data_AF-A0A838EH03-F1
#
_entry.id   AF-A0A838EH03-F1
#
_cell.length_a   1.000
_cell.length_b   1.000
_cell.length_c   1.000
_cell.angle_alpha   90.00
_cell.angle_beta   90.00
_cell.angle_gamma   90.00
#
_symmetry.space_group_name_H-M   'P 1'
#
loop_
_entity.id
_entity.type
_entity.pdbx_description
1 polymer ?
#
loop_
_entity_poly.entity_id
_entity_poly.type
_entity_poly.pdbx_seq_one_letter_code
_entity_poly.pdbx_strand_id
1 'polypeptide(L)'
;MRVLMVSKALVAGTSQRKLEEIARCPDIELTLVTPEYWLSDDGSKQMLERLYTSGYRMIVTPMALNGNFHLHYYPQLGQIMRDVRPEVVHIDEEPYNFATFHAMRLAEQVKARALFFTWQNLYRT
;
A
#
# COMPACT_ATOMS: atom_id res chain seq x y z
N MET A 1 13.95 -2.34 11.82
CA MET A 1 12.52 -2.68 11.76
C MET A 1 12.06 -2.75 10.31
N ARG A 2 11.68 -3.94 9.83
CA ARG A 2 11.14 -4.13 8.47
C ARG A 2 9.68 -3.72 8.40
N VAL A 3 9.38 -2.73 7.59
CA VAL A 3 8.02 -2.20 7.40
C VAL A 3 7.60 -2.47 5.96
N LEU A 4 6.45 -3.13 5.78
CA LEU A 4 5.79 -3.26 4.49
C LEU A 4 4.59 -2.32 4.46
N MET A 5 4.59 -1.36 3.54
CA MET A 5 3.45 -0.49 3.28
C MET A 5 2.71 -0.98 2.03
N VAL A 6 1.38 -1.08 2.09
CA VAL A 6 0.54 -1.34 0.90
C VAL A 6 -0.37 -0.15 0.66
N SER A 7 -0.41 0.36 -0.57
CA SER A 7 -1.20 1.56 -0.92
C SER A 7 -1.48 1.65 -2.42
N LYS A 8 -2.75 1.77 -2.80
CA LYS A 8 -3.14 2.13 -4.16
C LYS A 8 -2.92 3.62 -4.45
N ALA A 9 -2.97 4.48 -3.43
CA ALA A 9 -2.85 5.93 -3.61
C ALA A 9 -1.44 6.35 -4.03
N LEU A 10 -0.43 5.53 -3.74
CA LEU A 10 0.97 5.77 -4.08
C LEU A 10 1.32 5.55 -5.56
N VAL A 11 0.33 5.23 -6.41
CA VAL A 11 0.46 5.45 -7.86
C VAL A 11 0.68 6.94 -8.17
N ALA A 12 0.09 7.84 -7.38
CA ALA A 12 0.34 9.28 -7.46
C ALA A 12 1.72 9.61 -6.88
N GLY A 13 2.62 10.14 -7.70
CA GLY A 13 4.01 10.39 -7.32
C GLY A 13 4.14 11.42 -6.20
N THR A 14 3.25 12.40 -6.16
CA THR A 14 3.23 13.46 -5.13
C THR A 14 3.08 12.91 -3.70
N SER A 15 2.40 11.77 -3.55
CA SER A 15 2.22 11.13 -2.24
C SER A 15 3.43 10.31 -1.78
N GLN A 16 4.41 10.07 -2.65
CA GLN A 16 5.57 9.21 -2.37
C GLN A 16 6.60 9.88 -1.45
N ARG A 17 6.62 11.22 -1.35
CA ARG A 17 7.60 11.93 -0.50
C ARG A 17 7.54 11.47 0.96
N LYS A 18 6.35 11.13 1.46
CA LYS A 18 6.17 10.61 2.82
C LYS A 18 7.00 9.34 3.08
N LEU A 19 7.22 8.51 2.04
CA LEU A 19 8.01 7.28 2.16
C LEU A 19 9.51 7.58 2.28
N GLU A 20 10.04 8.56 1.56
CA GLU A 20 11.44 8.96 1.71
C GLU A 20 11.71 9.46 3.13
N GLU A 21 10.78 10.23 3.71
CA GLU A 21 10.92 10.73 5.08
C GLU A 21 10.84 9.60 6.11
N ILE A 22 9.95 8.62 5.93
CA ILE A 22 9.90 7.41 6.79
C ILE A 22 11.19 6.60 6.64
N ALA A 23 11.70 6.44 5.43
CA ALA A 23 12.90 5.66 5.14
C ALA A 23 14.19 6.30 5.68
N ARG A 24 14.18 7.60 5.99
CA ARG A 24 15.31 8.29 6.64
C ARG A 24 15.45 7.96 8.13
N CYS A 25 14.42 7.39 8.76
CA CYS A 25 14.52 6.97 10.15
C CYS A 25 15.56 5.82 10.27
N PRO A 26 16.54 5.93 11.17
CA PRO A 26 17.73 5.06 11.19
C PRO A 26 17.43 3.56 11.38
N ASP A 27 16.27 3.21 11.92
CA ASP A 27 15.88 1.83 12.20
C ASP A 27 14.77 1.31 11.26
N ILE A 28 14.45 2.00 10.16
CA ILE A 28 13.37 1.59 9.25
C ILE A 28 13.93 1.04 7.94
N GLU A 29 13.59 -0.21 7.65
CA GLU A 29 13.75 -0.80 6.32
C GLU A 29 12.37 -0.86 5.67
N LEU A 30 12.10 0.09 4.77
CA LEU A 30 10.77 0.27 4.16
C LEU A 30 10.66 -0.45 2.81
N THR A 31 9.57 -1.20 2.64
CA THR A 31 9.13 -1.74 1.35
C THR A 31 7.72 -1.25 1.04
N LEU A 32 7.52 -0.63 -0.12
CA LEU A 32 6.22 -0.28 -0.68
C LEU A 32 5.71 -1.41 -1.60
N VAL A 33 4.44 -1.78 -1.46
CA VAL A 33 3.65 -2.56 -2.41
C VAL A 33 2.56 -1.67 -2.99
N THR A 34 2.56 -1.49 -4.31
CA THR A 34 1.64 -0.59 -5.03
C THR A 34 1.28 -1.20 -6.39
N PRO A 35 0.11 -0.90 -6.99
CA PRO A 35 -0.18 -1.36 -8.34
C PRO A 35 0.57 -0.56 -9.41
N GLU A 36 0.54 -1.03 -10.66
CA GLU A 36 1.09 -0.31 -11.81
C GLU A 36 0.23 0.90 -12.20
N TYR A 37 -1.07 0.84 -11.91
CA TYR A 37 -2.01 1.93 -12.19
C TYR A 37 -3.27 1.79 -11.32
N TRP A 38 -4.04 2.87 -11.25
CA TRP A 38 -5.44 2.86 -10.79
C TRP A 38 -6.38 3.20 -11.95
N LEU A 39 -7.47 2.45 -12.08
CA LEU A 39 -8.55 2.73 -13.03
C LEU A 39 -9.64 3.55 -12.35
N SER A 40 -9.89 4.77 -12.82
CA SER A 40 -10.95 5.63 -12.30
C SER A 40 -12.32 5.28 -12.90
N ASP A 41 -13.40 5.74 -12.26
CA ASP A 41 -14.79 5.51 -12.70
C ASP A 41 -15.07 6.11 -14.09
N ASP A 42 -14.34 7.14 -14.50
CA ASP A 42 -14.42 7.76 -15.83
C ASP A 42 -13.64 6.99 -16.92
N GLY A 43 -13.02 5.86 -16.56
CA GLY A 43 -12.21 5.03 -17.45
C GLY A 43 -10.76 5.50 -17.62
N SER A 44 -10.37 6.62 -17.01
CA SER A 44 -8.98 7.08 -17.03
C SER A 44 -8.07 6.16 -16.20
N LYS A 45 -6.82 6.02 -16.66
CA LYS A 45 -5.78 5.27 -15.93
C LYS A 45 -4.78 6.23 -15.33
N GLN A 46 -4.70 6.27 -14.02
CA GLN A 46 -3.59 6.92 -13.32
C GLN A 46 -2.42 5.94 -13.23
N MET A 47 -1.41 6.15 -14.06
CA MET A 47 -0.20 5.32 -14.07
C MET A 47 0.68 5.62 -12.86
N LEU A 48 1.39 4.60 -12.38
CA LEU A 48 2.40 4.76 -11.34
C LEU A 48 3.49 5.73 -11.79
N GLU A 49 3.57 6.85 -11.08
CA GLU A 49 4.68 7.80 -11.19
C GLU A 49 5.85 7.36 -10.29
N ARG A 50 7.06 7.84 -10.56
CA ARG A 50 8.25 7.56 -9.74
C ARG A 50 8.99 8.86 -9.46
N LEU A 51 8.47 9.64 -8.52
CA LEU A 51 9.01 10.97 -8.22
C LEU A 51 9.92 10.99 -6.98
N TYR A 52 9.57 10.21 -5.95
CA TYR A 52 10.28 10.20 -4.66
C TYR A 52 10.53 8.76 -4.21
N THR A 53 11.54 8.10 -4.77
CA THR A 53 11.79 6.66 -4.60
C THR A 53 13.10 6.33 -3.89
N SER A 54 13.65 7.27 -3.12
CA SER A 54 14.95 7.09 -2.46
C SER A 54 14.80 6.45 -1.08
N GLY A 55 15.69 5.52 -0.74
CA GLY A 55 15.80 4.96 0.61
C GLY A 55 14.84 3.81 0.94
N TYR A 56 13.93 3.44 0.04
CA TYR A 56 13.02 2.31 0.25
C TYR A 56 12.89 1.44 -1.00
N ARG A 57 12.49 0.18 -0.80
CA ARG A 57 12.23 -0.75 -1.91
C ARG A 57 10.80 -0.57 -2.41
N MET A 58 10.58 -0.54 -3.72
CA MET A 58 9.24 -0.54 -4.31
C MET A 58 8.98 -1.86 -5.05
N ILE A 59 7.88 -2.52 -4.73
CA ILE A 59 7.37 -3.72 -5.39
C ILE A 59 6.07 -3.33 -6.09
N VAL A 60 6.12 -3.31 -7.42
CA VAL A 60 4.92 -3.14 -8.25
C VAL A 60 4.31 -4.50 -8.49
N THR A 61 3.01 -4.65 -8.19
CA THR A 61 2.31 -5.95 -8.30
C THR A 61 0.93 -5.79 -8.93
N PRO A 62 0.42 -6.80 -9.66
CA PRO A 62 -0.94 -6.76 -10.19
C PRO A 62 -2.00 -6.58 -9.10
N MET A 63 -3.06 -5.84 -9.42
CA MET A 63 -4.24 -5.67 -8.58
C MET A 63 -5.44 -6.34 -9.24
N ALA A 64 -6.12 -7.21 -8.50
CA ALA A 64 -7.39 -7.79 -8.93
C ALA A 64 -8.53 -6.81 -8.64
N LEU A 65 -9.53 -6.78 -9.54
CA LEU A 65 -10.66 -5.85 -9.49
C LEU A 65 -10.22 -4.38 -9.43
N ASN A 66 -9.15 -4.03 -10.17
CA ASN A 66 -8.66 -2.65 -10.25
C ASN A 66 -9.77 -1.71 -10.73
N GLY A 67 -9.91 -0.57 -10.07
CA GLY A 67 -11.01 0.38 -10.24
C GLY A 67 -12.25 0.09 -9.39
N ASN A 68 -12.42 -1.13 -8.88
CA ASN A 68 -13.45 -1.38 -7.89
C ASN A 68 -12.99 -0.86 -6.52
N PHE A 69 -13.48 0.33 -6.16
CA PHE A 69 -13.07 1.00 -4.92
C PHE A 69 -13.17 0.10 -3.69
N HIS A 70 -14.24 -0.69 -3.55
CA HIS A 70 -14.49 -1.48 -2.35
C HIS A 70 -13.85 -2.88 -2.37
N LEU A 71 -13.74 -3.52 -3.53
CA LEU A 71 -13.42 -4.95 -3.62
C LEU A 71 -12.03 -5.27 -4.17
N HIS A 72 -11.26 -4.27 -4.58
CA HIS A 72 -9.90 -4.50 -5.07
C HIS A 72 -9.00 -5.18 -4.02
N TYR A 73 -8.00 -5.94 -4.48
CA TYR A 73 -6.99 -6.55 -3.64
C TYR A 73 -5.74 -6.93 -4.44
N TYR A 74 -4.69 -7.38 -3.74
CA TYR A 74 -3.37 -7.70 -4.28
C TYR A 74 -3.12 -9.21 -4.19
N PRO A 75 -3.30 -9.99 -5.28
CA PRO A 75 -3.22 -11.45 -5.23
C PRO A 75 -1.85 -11.99 -4.75
N GLN A 76 -0.77 -11.26 -5.04
CA GLN A 76 0.59 -11.67 -4.70
C GLN A 76 1.03 -11.20 -3.30
N LEU A 77 0.19 -10.44 -2.58
CA LEU A 77 0.57 -9.81 -1.32
C LEU A 77 1.04 -10.81 -0.27
N GLY A 78 0.40 -11.98 -0.18
CA GLY A 78 0.81 -13.01 0.77
C GLY A 78 2.21 -13.57 0.50
N GLN A 79 2.58 -13.72 -0.78
CA GLN A 79 3.94 -14.14 -1.16
C GLN A 79 4.94 -13.03 -0.86
N ILE A 80 4.61 -11.79 -1.24
CA ILE A 80 5.46 -10.62 -0.97
C ILE A 80 5.73 -10.47 0.53
N MET A 81 4.71 -10.63 1.39
CA MET A 81 4.88 -10.57 2.84
C MET A 81 5.79 -11.69 3.37
N ARG A 82 5.70 -12.92 2.83
CA ARG A 82 6.61 -14.01 3.21
C ARG A 82 8.06 -13.72 2.81
N ASP A 83 8.28 -13.10 1.67
CA ASP A 83 9.63 -12.77 1.17
C ASP A 83 10.24 -11.59 1.94
N VAL A 84 9.44 -10.56 2.20
CA VAL A 84 9.88 -9.35 2.94
C VAL A 84 10.03 -9.64 4.44
N ARG A 85 9.27 -10.58 5.00
CA ARG A 85 9.23 -10.91 6.44
C ARG A 85 9.05 -9.65 7.31
N PRO A 86 8.00 -8.84 7.07
CA PRO A 86 7.82 -7.58 7.77
C PRO A 86 7.59 -7.80 9.26
N GLU A 87 8.08 -6.86 10.07
CA GLU A 87 7.72 -6.75 11.49
C GLU A 87 6.46 -5.91 11.65
N VAL A 88 6.25 -4.94 10.75
CA VAL A 88 5.06 -4.10 10.67
C VAL A 88 4.48 -4.10 9.25
N VAL A 89 3.17 -4.28 9.14
CA VAL A 89 2.40 -4.04 7.92
C VAL A 89 1.60 -2.76 8.10
N HIS A 90 1.94 -1.72 7.32
CA HIS A 90 1.25 -0.43 7.27
C HIS A 90 0.28 -0.45 6.09
N ILE A 91 -1.01 -0.49 6.37
CA ILE A 91 -2.08 -0.57 5.38
C ILE A 91 -2.61 0.84 5.12
N ASP A 92 -2.21 1.45 4.01
CA ASP A 92 -2.65 2.78 3.58
C ASP A 92 -3.79 2.62 2.56
N GLU A 93 -4.88 2.06 3.06
CA GLU A 93 -6.13 1.75 2.34
C GLU A 93 -7.33 2.01 3.29
N GLU A 94 -8.53 2.23 2.74
CA GLU A 94 -9.72 2.52 3.56
C GLU A 94 -10.13 1.33 4.42
N PRO A 95 -10.63 1.54 5.66
CA PRO A 95 -11.01 0.46 6.57
C PRO A 95 -12.14 -0.44 6.02
N TYR A 96 -12.95 0.10 5.09
CA TYR A 96 -14.05 -0.61 4.45
C TYR A 96 -13.68 -1.23 3.08
N ASN A 97 -12.39 -1.24 2.71
CA ASN A 97 -11.92 -1.93 1.51
C ASN A 97 -11.55 -3.38 1.80
N PHE A 98 -11.85 -4.27 0.85
CA PHE A 98 -11.43 -5.67 0.93
C PHE A 98 -9.90 -5.81 0.97
N ALA A 99 -9.15 -4.94 0.27
CA ALA A 99 -7.70 -4.85 0.36
C ALA A 99 -7.19 -4.73 1.81
N THR A 100 -7.86 -3.93 2.64
CA THR A 100 -7.50 -3.72 4.04
C THR A 100 -7.72 -4.99 4.87
N PHE A 101 -8.90 -5.60 4.77
CA PHE A 101 -9.19 -6.87 5.42
C PHE A 101 -8.20 -7.96 4.98
N HIS A 102 -7.96 -8.08 3.68
CA HIS A 102 -7.03 -9.03 3.09
C HIS A 102 -5.60 -8.84 3.62
N ALA A 103 -5.11 -7.60 3.66
CA ALA A 103 -3.78 -7.28 4.19
C ALA A 103 -3.67 -7.55 5.69
N MET A 104 -4.68 -7.21 6.50
CA MET A 104 -4.73 -7.53 7.93
C MET A 104 -4.63 -9.04 8.16
N ARG A 105 -5.45 -9.82 7.44
CA ARG A 105 -5.47 -11.28 7.58
C ARG A 105 -4.13 -11.93 7.21
N LEU A 106 -3.46 -11.41 6.17
CA LEU A 106 -2.14 -11.87 5.76
C LEU A 106 -1.05 -11.47 6.76
N ALA A 107 -1.12 -10.26 7.33
CA ALA A 107 -0.19 -9.79 8.35
C ALA A 107 -0.21 -10.70 9.58
N GLU A 108 -1.40 -11.11 10.04
CA GLU A 108 -1.55 -12.11 11.11
C GLU A 108 -0.89 -13.44 10.77
N GLN A 109 -1.05 -13.93 9.53
CA GLN A 109 -0.44 -15.20 9.10
C GLN A 109 1.08 -15.17 9.12
N VAL A 110 1.69 -14.03 8.79
CA VAL A 110 3.15 -13.85 8.87
C VAL A 110 3.62 -13.34 10.23
N LYS A 111 2.71 -13.25 11.22
CA LYS A 111 2.97 -12.78 12.59
C LYS A 111 3.54 -11.36 12.68
N ALA A 112 3.20 -10.51 11.70
CA ALA A 112 3.55 -9.10 11.71
C ALA A 112 2.55 -8.29 12.53
N ARG A 113 3.01 -7.20 13.14
CA ARG A 113 2.10 -6.19 13.71
C ARG A 113 1.44 -5.44 12.55
N ALA A 114 0.13 -5.25 12.59
CA ALA A 114 -0.59 -4.57 11.54
C ALA A 114 -1.21 -3.27 12.06
N LEU A 115 -1.22 -2.26 11.21
CA LEU A 115 -1.98 -1.03 11.40
C LEU A 115 -2.58 -0.62 10.06
N PHE A 116 -3.71 0.05 10.09
CA PHE A 116 -4.27 0.72 8.93
C PHE A 116 -4.37 2.22 9.17
N PHE A 117 -4.34 2.97 8.08
CA PHE A 117 -4.41 4.42 8.07
C PHE A 117 -5.29 4.86 6.88
N THR A 118 -6.12 5.89 7.10
CA THR A 118 -7.00 6.44 6.07
C THR A 118 -7.17 7.95 6.21
N TRP A 119 -7.47 8.63 5.10
CA TRP A 119 -7.92 10.01 5.04
C TRP A 119 -9.42 10.08 4.78
N GLN A 120 -10.21 10.42 5.80
CA GLN A 120 -11.67 10.51 5.66
C GLN A 120 -12.17 11.93 5.89
N ASN A 121 -12.87 12.45 4.89
CA ASN A 121 -13.72 13.63 5.04
C ASN A 121 -15.03 13.20 5.71
N LEU A 122 -15.08 13.32 7.05
CA LEU A 122 -16.22 12.90 7.87
C LEU A 122 -17.41 13.86 7.79
N TYR A 123 -17.13 15.15 7.64
CA TYR A 123 -18.16 16.17 7.48
C TYR A 123 -18.37 16.45 6.01
N ARG A 124 -19.42 15.86 5.44
CA ARG A 124 -19.90 16.18 4.10
C ARG A 124 -21.23 16.92 4.27
N THR A 125 -21.23 18.22 4.02
CA THR A 125 -22.43 19.05 3.84
C THR A 125 -22.99 18.88 2.45
#